data_AF-A0A433P5D3-F1
#
_entry.id   AF-A0A433P5D3-F1
#
_cell.length_a   1.000
_cell.length_b   1.000
_cell.length_c   1.000
_cell.angle_alpha   90.00
_cell.angle_beta   90.00
_cell.angle_gamma   90.00
#
_symmetry.space_group_name_H-M   'P 1'
#
loop_
_entity.id
_entity.type
_entity.pdbx_description
1 polymer ?
#
loop_
_entity_poly.entity_id
_entity_poly.type
_entity_poly.pdbx_seq_one_letter_code
_entity_poly.pdbx_strand_id
1 'polypeptide(L)' 'MCIWANHDFARLATRKPLHLEAVKLTRYMYDTYDLERYSLRKTAGVAKFDIVKL' A
#
# COMPACT_ATOMS: atom_id res chain seq x y z
N MET A 1 -4.27 4.10 6.07
CA MET A 1 -2.87 3.83 5.65
C MET A 1 -2.56 2.37 5.96
N CYS A 2 -2.15 1.59 4.96
CA CYS A 2 -1.85 0.16 5.12
C CYS A 2 -0.34 -0.06 4.96
N ILE A 3 0.28 -0.78 5.89
CA ILE A 3 1.71 -1.09 5.87
C ILE A 3 1.84 -2.61 5.84
N TRP A 4 2.67 -3.11 4.93
CA TRP A 4 2.89 -4.53 4.71
C TRP A 4 4.36 -4.87 4.80
N ALA A 5 4.67 -6.10 5.22
CA ALA A 5 6.05 -6.57 5.35
C ALA A 5 6.79 -6.56 3.99
N ASN A 6 6.08 -6.84 2.90
CA ASN A 6 6.60 -6.77 1.54
C ASN A 6 5.46 -6.61 0.51
N HIS A 7 5.86 -6.48 -0.76
CA HIS A 7 4.94 -6.29 -1.89
C HIS A 7 3.99 -7.48 -2.09
N ASP A 8 4.42 -8.72 -1.87
CA ASP A 8 3.57 -9.89 -2.07
C ASP A 8 2.46 -9.98 -1.03
N PHE A 9 2.76 -9.67 0.24
CA PHE A 9 1.75 -9.54 1.28
C PHE A 9 0.74 -8.42 0.96
N ALA A 10 1.21 -7.28 0.42
CA ALA A 10 0.33 -6.21 -0.03
C ALA A 10 -0.64 -6.69 -1.12
N ARG A 11 -0.13 -7.40 -2.13
CA ARG A 11 -0.95 -7.97 -3.22
C ARG A 11 -2.00 -8.95 -2.69
N LEU A 12 -1.61 -9.84 -1.78
CA LEU A 12 -2.55 -10.78 -1.16
C LEU A 12 -3.61 -10.07 -0.32
N ALA A 13 -3.22 -9.06 0.47
CA ALA A 13 -4.13 -8.30 1.33
C ALA A 13 -5.20 -7.55 0.52
N THR A 14 -4.83 -6.92 -0.60
CA THR A 14 -5.78 -6.20 -1.48
C THR A 14 -6.88 -7.08 -2.07
N ARG A 15 -6.73 -8.40 -2.05
CA ARG A 15 -7.73 -9.36 -2.52
C ARG A 15 -8.67 -9.84 -1.41
N LYS A 16 -8.45 -9.47 -0.15
CA LYS A 16 -9.28 -9.90 0.98
C LYS A 16 -10.63 -9.17 0.98
N PRO A 17 -11.71 -9.81 1.47
CA PRO A 17 -13.07 -9.25 1.42
C PRO A 17 -13.18 -7.83 1.97
N LEU A 18 -12.59 -7.57 3.14
CA LEU A 18 -12.63 -6.25 3.78
C LEU A 18 -11.91 -5.16 2.98
N HIS A 19 -10.86 -5.51 2.24
CA HIS A 19 -10.19 -4.55 1.36
C HIS A 19 -11.03 -4.24 0.13
N LEU A 20 -11.69 -5.26 -0.44
CA LEU A 20 -12.62 -5.05 -1.55
C LEU A 20 -13.81 -4.17 -1.13
N GLU A 21 -14.33 -4.37 0.08
CA GLU A 21 -15.40 -3.55 0.64
C GLU A 21 -14.93 -2.10 0.89
N ALA A 22 -13.75 -1.91 1.47
CA ALA A 22 -13.18 -0.58 1.68
C ALA A 22 -12.99 0.18 0.35
N VAL A 23 -12.52 -0.50 -0.72
CA VAL A 23 -12.40 0.11 -2.06
C VAL A 23 -13.76 0.51 -2.62
N LYS A 24 -14.78 -0.35 -2.47
CA LYS A 24 -16.15 -0.02 -2.89
C LYS A 24 -16.67 1.23 -2.17
N LEU A 25 -16.56 1.26 -0.84
CA LEU A 25 -17.01 2.40 -0.04
C LEU A 25 -16.27 3.69 -0.42
N THR A 26 -14.95 3.61 -0.61
CA THR A 26 -14.13 4.75 -1.03
C THR A 26 -14.61 5.34 -2.35
N ARG A 27 -14.99 4.49 -3.32
CA ARG A 27 -15.55 4.95 -4.61
C ARG A 27 -16.87 5.73 -4.46
N TYR A 28 -17.67 5.46 -3.43
CA TYR A 28 -18.90 6.22 -3.18
C TYR A 28 -18.65 7.51 -2.39
N MET A 29 -17.55 7.58 -1.64
CA MET A 29 -17.23 8.73 -0.78
C MET A 29 -16.50 9.85 -1.52
N TYR A 30 -15.74 9.52 -2.56
CA TYR A 30 -14.87 10.47 -3.27
C TYR A 30 -15.14 10.43 -4.77
N ASP A 31 -15.29 11.60 -5.40
CA ASP A 31 -15.44 11.73 -6.86
C ASP A 31 -14.19 11.23 -7.60
N THR A 32 -13.02 11.51 -7.03
CA THR A 32 -11.73 11.02 -7.51
C THR A 32 -10.82 10.72 -6.33
N TYR A 33 -10.08 9.62 -6.40
CA TYR A 33 -9.00 9.33 -5.46
C TYR A 33 -7.84 8.67 -6.19
N ASP A 34 -6.62 8.98 -5.77
CA ASP A 34 -5.41 8.28 -6.22
C ASP A 34 -4.85 7.46 -5.06
N LEU A 35 -4.45 6.23 -5.35
CA LEU A 35 -3.90 5.31 -4.37
C LEU A 35 -2.40 5.19 -4.58
N GLU A 36 -1.66 6.03 -3.87
CA GLU A 36 -0.21 6.00 -3.93
C GLU A 36 0.36 4.75 -3.25
N ARG A 37 1.41 4.19 -3.86
CA ARG A 37 2.14 3.05 -3.32
C ARG A 37 3.61 3.40 -3.21
N TYR A 38 4.21 3.01 -2.08
CA TYR A 38 5.61 3.24 -1.81
C TYR A 38 6.24 1.97 -1.23
N SER A 39 7.53 1.79 -1.48
CA SER A 39 8.36 0.78 -0.85
C SER A 39 9.39 1.43 0.06
N LEU A 40 9.46 0.97 1.30
CA LEU A 40 10.55 1.28 2.21
C LEU A 40 11.70 0.31 1.96
N ARG A 41 12.86 0.81 1.53
CA ARG A 41 14.05 0.02 1.24
C ARG A 41 15.12 0.27 2.29
N LYS A 42 15.81 -0.79 2.67
CA LYS A 42 16.95 -0.77 3.59
C LYS A 42 18.13 -1.49 2.93
N THR A 43 19.22 -0.75 2.73
CA THR A 43 20.47 -1.33 2.25
C THR A 43 21.31 -1.78 3.44
N ALA A 44 21.87 -2.99 3.38
CA ALA A 44 22.72 -3.52 4.43
C ALA A 44 23.93 -2.59 4.67
N GLY A 45 24.25 -2.32 5.93
CA GLY A 45 25.33 -1.39 6.31
C GLY A 45 25.00 0.10 6.17
N VAL A 46 23.83 0.48 5.65
CA VAL A 46 23.42 1.89 5.53
C VAL A 46 22.43 2.23 6.65
N ALA A 47 22.70 3.27 7.44
CA ALA A 47 21.85 3.67 8.57
C ALA A 47 20.49 4.26 8.16
N LYS A 48 20.39 4.78 6.93
CA LYS A 48 19.17 5.41 6.40
C LYS A 48 18.22 4.39 5.76
N PHE A 49 16.99 4.83 5.54
CA PHE A 49 15.98 4.13 4.74
C PHE A 49 15.59 5.02 3.58
N ASP A 50 15.27 4.38 2.45
CA ASP A 50 14.81 5.07 1.26
C ASP A 50 13.33 4.72 1.02
N ILE A 51 12.52 5.74 0.73
CA ILE A 51 11.13 5.55 0.32
C ILE A 51 11.07 5.75 -1.19
N VAL A 52 10.65 4.71 -1.90
CA VAL A 52 10.56 4.72 -3.37
C VAL A 52 9.11 4.57 -3.79
N LYS A 53 8.61 5.50 -4.61
CA LYS A 53 7.26 5.38 -5.20
C LYS A 53 7.23 4.20 -6.17
N LEU A 54 6.19 3.37 -6.06
CA LEU A 54 5.95 2.21 -6.91
C LEU A 54 5.07 2.55 -8.10
#